data_AF-A0A378KRG1-F1
#
_entry.id   AF-A0A378KRG1-F1
#
_cell.length_a   1.000
_cell.length_b   1.000
_cell.length_c   1.000
_cell.angle_alpha   90.00
_cell.angle_beta   90.00
_cell.angle_gamma   90.00
#
_symmetry.space_group_name_H-M   'P 1'
#
loop_
_entity.id
_entity.type
_entity.pdbx_description
1 polymer ?
#
loop_
_entity_poly.entity_id
_entity_poly.type
_entity_poly.pdbx_seq_one_letter_code
_entity_poly.pdbx_strand_id
1 'polypeptide(L)'
;MPGNFNKFSFDECTQAIEAFLNYSETQEIDKLVSLSDLIFYYMKHKHPNTLLGESAAESVIKVKYISSCKDQVTRSNFLHALTAVCYQYAPHEPIDTILFNDSFPAKIVATFHHEAITKPNDPIRFTADLDTISQLSIDKQTVLLFCTRVFAPEVSIFGNFVTGLSHKANLEELKKIVEALPSSTSLTYVKNELGHMKSKEMAVFLNSVNKASQLVLDNACLEQWSEEHWSAFVKKVEQNPSLTSLSLNKTSLRACCLNPQKFQCILKLIALPQLKELLLHNNFLAKLPTDLFEQLRQAIQESPIAHIGLRHIPHDHKGTVSVTGMFAHSSHSKEHPAASGNQQEAPLKPTDEHTAIAEKVCRL
;
A
#
# COMPACT_ATOMS: atom_id res chain seq x y z
N MET A 1 -24.20 15.22 36.39
CA MET A 1 -22.81 15.73 36.20
C MET A 1 -22.31 15.20 34.87
N PRO A 2 -21.85 16.04 33.93
CA PRO A 2 -21.25 15.56 32.69
C PRO A 2 -19.89 14.96 33.07
N GLY A 3 -19.78 13.64 32.94
CA GLY A 3 -18.59 12.89 33.39
C GLY A 3 -17.34 13.32 32.63
N ASN A 4 -16.25 13.51 33.37
CA ASN A 4 -14.92 13.71 32.81
C ASN A 4 -14.69 12.68 31.69
N PHE A 5 -14.35 13.15 30.50
CA PHE A 5 -13.85 12.30 29.44
C PHE A 5 -12.49 11.76 29.92
N ASN A 6 -12.49 10.60 30.57
CA ASN A 6 -11.26 9.96 31.02
C ASN A 6 -10.39 9.67 29.79
N LYS A 7 -9.31 10.44 29.66
CA LYS A 7 -8.24 10.21 28.69
C LYS A 7 -7.22 9.32 29.36
N PHE A 8 -6.99 8.13 28.81
CA PHE A 8 -6.00 7.20 29.33
C PHE A 8 -4.68 7.39 28.58
N SER A 9 -3.61 7.53 29.35
CA SER A 9 -2.23 7.54 28.86
C SER A 9 -1.79 6.16 28.34
N PHE A 10 -0.68 6.14 27.62
CA PHE A 10 -0.07 4.88 27.16
C PHE A 10 0.28 3.95 28.33
N ASP A 11 0.81 4.49 29.44
CA ASP A 11 1.18 3.70 30.62
C ASP A 11 -0.05 3.10 31.30
N GLU A 12 -1.14 3.86 31.44
CA GLU A 12 -2.39 3.36 32.01
C GLU A 12 -3.02 2.27 31.14
N CYS A 13 -2.95 2.42 29.82
CA CYS A 13 -3.38 1.40 28.88
C CYS A 13 -2.53 0.12 29.02
N THR A 14 -1.21 0.26 29.09
CA THR A 14 -0.27 -0.88 29.23
C THR A 14 -0.53 -1.64 30.53
N GLN A 15 -0.60 -0.92 31.66
CA GLN A 15 -0.91 -1.52 32.97
C GLN A 15 -2.28 -2.22 32.98
N ALA A 16 -3.28 -1.67 32.29
CA ALA A 16 -4.60 -2.32 32.21
C ALA A 16 -4.54 -3.64 31.42
N ILE A 17 -3.78 -3.68 30.33
CA ILE A 17 -3.58 -4.90 29.55
C ILE A 17 -2.79 -5.93 30.38
N GLU A 18 -1.70 -5.55 31.01
CA GLU A 18 -0.89 -6.44 31.85
C GLU A 18 -1.67 -6.99 33.05
N ALA A 19 -2.48 -6.15 33.72
CA ALA A 19 -3.36 -6.61 34.81
C ALA A 19 -4.40 -7.63 34.33
N PHE A 20 -4.91 -7.46 33.11
CA PHE A 20 -5.80 -8.45 32.48
C PHE A 20 -5.06 -9.77 32.19
N LEU A 21 -3.84 -9.71 31.65
CA LEU A 21 -3.02 -10.90 31.38
C LEU A 21 -2.62 -11.65 32.65
N ASN A 22 -2.25 -10.93 33.71
CA ASN A 22 -1.94 -11.55 34.99
C ASN A 22 -3.17 -12.25 35.58
N TYR A 23 -4.35 -11.62 35.46
CA TYR A 23 -5.60 -12.27 35.87
C TYR A 23 -5.91 -13.49 35.01
N SER A 24 -5.71 -13.45 33.70
CA SER A 24 -5.99 -14.60 32.83
C SER A 24 -5.13 -15.81 33.17
N GLU A 25 -3.85 -15.60 33.52
CA GLU A 25 -2.98 -16.68 34.00
C GLU A 25 -3.48 -17.30 35.30
N THR A 26 -4.07 -16.52 36.22
CA THR A 26 -4.70 -17.10 37.43
C THR A 26 -5.92 -17.97 37.14
N GLN A 27 -6.48 -17.83 35.94
CA GLN A 27 -7.58 -18.66 35.41
C GLN A 27 -7.06 -19.79 34.49
N GLU A 28 -5.74 -20.04 34.50
CA GLU A 28 -5.06 -21.06 33.67
C GLU A 28 -5.18 -20.80 32.16
N ILE A 29 -5.39 -19.55 31.76
CA ILE A 29 -5.45 -19.14 30.34
C ILE A 29 -4.13 -18.51 29.93
N ASP A 30 -3.54 -19.05 28.86
CA ASP A 30 -2.29 -18.56 28.28
C ASP A 30 -2.39 -17.09 27.85
N LYS A 31 -1.30 -16.33 28.04
CA LYS A 31 -1.23 -14.90 27.68
C LYS A 31 -1.46 -14.66 26.19
N LEU A 32 -0.99 -15.54 25.31
CA LEU A 32 -1.18 -15.40 23.86
C LEU A 32 -2.65 -15.57 23.48
N VAL A 33 -3.35 -16.51 24.12
CA VAL A 33 -4.80 -16.69 23.93
C VAL A 33 -5.54 -15.44 24.41
N SER A 34 -5.21 -14.94 25.59
CA SER A 34 -5.86 -13.75 26.17
C SER A 34 -5.61 -12.48 25.37
N LEU A 35 -4.39 -12.29 24.84
CA LEU A 35 -4.08 -11.20 23.91
C LEU A 35 -4.86 -11.32 22.61
N SER A 36 -4.98 -12.54 22.08
CA SER A 36 -5.77 -12.81 20.87
C SER A 36 -7.24 -12.49 21.06
N ASP A 37 -7.82 -12.89 22.21
CA ASP A 37 -9.19 -12.54 22.59
C ASP A 37 -9.38 -11.03 22.71
N LEU A 38 -8.39 -10.31 23.26
CA LEU A 38 -8.45 -8.85 23.38
C LEU A 38 -8.41 -8.15 22.02
N ILE A 39 -7.61 -8.64 21.08
CA ILE A 39 -7.60 -8.16 19.68
C ILE A 39 -8.98 -8.36 19.05
N PHE A 40 -9.57 -9.55 19.16
CA PHE A 40 -10.90 -9.83 18.61
C PHE A 40 -11.99 -8.99 19.25
N TYR A 41 -11.95 -8.84 20.58
CA TYR A 41 -12.88 -7.99 21.31
C TYR A 41 -12.80 -6.53 20.83
N TYR A 42 -11.60 -6.00 20.66
CA TYR A 42 -11.39 -4.65 20.11
C TYR A 42 -11.95 -4.52 18.68
N MET A 43 -11.77 -5.56 17.86
CA MET A 43 -12.34 -5.64 16.51
C MET A 43 -13.85 -5.92 16.48
N LYS A 44 -14.50 -6.04 17.64
CA LYS A 44 -15.92 -6.37 17.82
C LYS A 44 -16.30 -7.76 17.30
N HIS A 45 -15.33 -8.64 17.17
CA HIS A 45 -15.54 -10.07 16.95
C HIS A 45 -15.62 -10.76 18.31
N LYS A 46 -16.84 -11.11 18.74
CA LYS A 46 -17.05 -11.76 20.03
C LYS A 46 -16.82 -13.26 19.91
N HIS A 47 -15.83 -13.78 20.62
CA HIS A 47 -15.73 -15.22 20.85
C HIS A 47 -16.50 -15.59 22.13
N PRO A 48 -17.37 -16.62 22.08
CA PRO A 48 -17.96 -17.18 23.28
C PRO A 48 -16.88 -17.81 24.15
N ASN A 49 -17.13 -17.91 25.47
CA ASN A 49 -16.22 -18.56 26.43
C ASN A 49 -14.86 -17.86 26.64
N THR A 50 -14.81 -16.53 26.44
CA THR A 50 -13.64 -15.72 26.77
C THR A 50 -13.85 -14.97 28.08
N LEU A 51 -12.78 -14.64 28.80
CA LEU A 51 -12.87 -13.80 30.01
C LEU A 51 -13.54 -12.46 29.72
N LEU A 52 -13.35 -11.92 28.52
CA LEU A 52 -13.94 -10.66 28.07
C LEU A 52 -15.46 -10.74 27.88
N GLY A 53 -16.03 -11.93 27.74
CA GLY A 53 -17.48 -12.16 27.66
C GLY A 53 -18.16 -12.11 29.03
N GLU A 54 -17.63 -12.84 30.01
CA GLU A 54 -18.39 -13.27 31.18
C GLU A 54 -17.82 -12.78 32.52
N SER A 55 -16.55 -12.43 32.58
CA SER A 55 -15.90 -12.09 33.85
C SER A 55 -16.26 -10.69 34.34
N ALA A 56 -16.55 -10.60 35.65
CA ALA A 56 -16.77 -9.37 36.40
C ALA A 56 -15.50 -8.90 37.15
N ALA A 57 -14.34 -9.52 36.89
CA ALA A 57 -13.08 -9.10 37.50
C ALA A 57 -12.73 -7.65 37.12
N GLU A 58 -12.17 -6.90 38.07
CA GLU A 58 -11.86 -5.47 37.89
C GLU A 58 -10.91 -5.24 36.71
N SER A 59 -9.89 -6.09 36.55
CA SER A 59 -8.93 -6.03 35.43
C SER A 59 -9.62 -6.21 34.08
N VAL A 60 -10.56 -7.15 33.98
CA VAL A 60 -11.37 -7.42 32.78
C VAL A 60 -12.30 -6.24 32.49
N ILE A 61 -12.98 -5.69 33.49
CA ILE A 61 -13.85 -4.52 33.34
C ILE A 61 -13.04 -3.32 32.84
N LYS A 62 -11.87 -3.06 33.44
CA LYS A 62 -11.00 -1.95 33.10
C LYS A 62 -10.50 -2.03 31.66
N VAL A 63 -9.97 -3.17 31.24
CA VAL A 63 -9.46 -3.32 29.86
C VAL A 63 -10.59 -3.20 28.82
N LYS A 64 -11.78 -3.75 29.10
CA LYS A 64 -12.97 -3.60 28.23
C LYS A 64 -13.45 -2.16 28.13
N TYR A 65 -13.41 -1.43 29.24
CA TYR A 65 -13.78 -0.02 29.28
C TYR A 65 -12.84 0.81 28.41
N ILE A 66 -11.53 0.68 28.62
CA ILE A 66 -10.50 1.40 27.86
C ILE A 66 -10.58 1.05 26.37
N SER A 67 -10.68 -0.24 26.02
CA SER A 67 -10.75 -0.69 24.63
C SER A 67 -12.00 -0.18 23.89
N SER A 68 -13.06 0.15 24.63
CA SER A 68 -14.33 0.65 24.09
C SER A 68 -14.45 2.17 24.13
N CYS A 69 -13.47 2.88 24.68
CA CYS A 69 -13.46 4.34 24.72
C CYS A 69 -13.50 4.92 23.30
N LYS A 70 -14.32 5.95 23.09
CA LYS A 70 -14.45 6.63 21.78
C LYS A 70 -13.43 7.75 21.58
N ASP A 71 -12.81 8.22 22.66
CA ASP A 71 -11.78 9.27 22.62
C ASP A 71 -10.59 8.84 21.75
N GLN A 72 -10.16 9.73 20.85
CA GLN A 72 -9.12 9.42 19.87
C GLN A 72 -7.75 9.17 20.52
N VAL A 73 -7.41 9.93 21.57
CA VAL A 73 -6.13 9.80 22.26
C VAL A 73 -6.07 8.47 23.00
N THR A 74 -7.10 8.15 23.78
CA THR A 74 -7.21 6.86 24.46
C THR A 74 -7.14 5.70 23.47
N ARG A 75 -7.85 5.78 22.34
CA ARG A 75 -7.83 4.71 21.32
C ARG A 75 -6.45 4.52 20.71
N SER A 76 -5.76 5.62 20.40
CA SER A 76 -4.39 5.57 19.89
C SER A 76 -3.43 4.96 20.90
N ASN A 77 -3.50 5.41 22.16
CA ASN A 77 -2.67 4.90 23.26
C ASN A 77 -2.92 3.42 23.53
N PHE A 78 -4.20 3.00 23.55
CA PHE A 78 -4.58 1.60 23.75
C PHE A 78 -4.07 0.71 22.62
N LEU A 79 -4.23 1.12 21.36
CA LEU A 79 -3.69 0.38 20.22
C LEU A 79 -2.17 0.25 20.30
N HIS A 80 -1.47 1.33 20.61
CA HIS A 80 -0.03 1.30 20.75
C HIS A 80 0.40 0.33 21.87
N ALA A 81 -0.22 0.44 23.05
CA ALA A 81 0.01 -0.46 24.18
C ALA A 81 -0.28 -1.92 23.83
N LEU A 82 -1.42 -2.21 23.17
CA LEU A 82 -1.78 -3.56 22.76
C LEU A 82 -0.75 -4.17 21.81
N THR A 83 -0.28 -3.42 20.81
CA THR A 83 0.75 -3.92 19.89
C THR A 83 2.10 -4.14 20.57
N ALA A 84 2.50 -3.26 21.48
CA ALA A 84 3.75 -3.37 22.24
C ALA A 84 3.72 -4.57 23.20
N VAL A 85 2.61 -4.78 23.90
CA VAL A 85 2.42 -5.95 24.78
C VAL A 85 2.38 -7.24 23.96
N CYS A 86 1.74 -7.25 22.77
CA CYS A 86 1.84 -8.41 21.87
C CYS A 86 3.30 -8.72 21.53
N TYR A 87 4.09 -7.71 21.16
CA TYR A 87 5.50 -7.87 20.85
C TYR A 87 6.34 -8.39 22.03
N GLN A 88 6.00 -7.99 23.26
CA GLN A 88 6.68 -8.45 24.47
C GLN A 88 6.43 -9.93 24.79
N TYR A 89 5.21 -10.43 24.59
CA TYR A 89 4.80 -11.76 25.05
C TYR A 89 4.69 -12.80 23.92
N ALA A 90 4.62 -12.39 22.65
CA ALA A 90 4.49 -13.31 21.53
C ALA A 90 5.79 -13.42 20.71
N PRO A 91 6.19 -14.64 20.30
CA PRO A 91 7.29 -14.80 19.36
C PRO A 91 6.89 -14.18 18.02
N HIS A 92 7.86 -13.51 17.38
CA HIS A 92 7.71 -12.92 16.05
C HIS A 92 8.45 -13.77 15.01
N GLU A 93 7.90 -13.79 13.81
CA GLU A 93 8.47 -14.48 12.63
C GLU A 93 8.58 -13.48 11.49
N PRO A 94 9.30 -13.75 10.40
CA PRO A 94 9.26 -12.91 9.20
C PRO A 94 7.82 -12.73 8.69
N ILE A 95 7.45 -11.51 8.27
CA ILE A 95 6.09 -11.21 7.81
C ILE A 95 5.63 -12.10 6.64
N ASP A 96 6.57 -12.57 5.82
CA ASP A 96 6.30 -13.43 4.67
C ASP A 96 5.85 -14.86 5.06
N THR A 97 6.17 -15.33 6.27
CA THR A 97 5.82 -16.68 6.73
C THR A 97 4.51 -16.72 7.51
N ILE A 98 4.00 -15.57 7.93
CA ILE A 98 2.95 -15.49 8.95
C ILE A 98 1.57 -15.89 8.45
N LEU A 99 1.32 -15.77 7.14
CA LEU A 99 0.05 -16.14 6.53
C LEU A 99 -0.14 -17.65 6.39
N PHE A 100 0.95 -18.41 6.41
CA PHE A 100 0.97 -19.84 6.08
C PHE A 100 0.97 -20.75 7.32
N ASN A 101 1.29 -20.21 8.50
CA ASN A 101 1.34 -20.96 9.74
C ASN A 101 0.04 -20.81 10.56
N ASP A 102 -0.27 -21.78 11.42
CA ASP A 102 -1.29 -21.64 12.47
C ASP A 102 -0.77 -20.77 13.61
N SER A 103 -0.59 -19.49 13.29
CA SER A 103 -0.16 -18.46 14.23
C SER A 103 -1.35 -17.88 15.00
N PHE A 104 -1.22 -17.76 16.32
CA PHE A 104 -2.14 -16.98 17.14
C PHE A 104 -2.19 -15.51 16.65
N PRO A 105 -3.36 -14.85 16.67
CA PRO A 105 -3.52 -13.42 16.39
C PRO A 105 -2.45 -12.51 16.99
N ALA A 106 -2.12 -12.75 18.27
CA ALA A 106 -1.10 -11.98 18.99
C ALA A 106 0.29 -12.07 18.32
N LYS A 107 0.66 -13.21 17.72
CA LYS A 107 1.92 -13.38 16.98
C LYS A 107 1.94 -12.57 15.68
N ILE A 108 0.79 -12.49 14.99
CA ILE A 108 0.65 -11.67 13.78
C ILE A 108 0.88 -10.20 14.12
N VAL A 109 0.21 -9.72 15.17
CA VAL A 109 0.37 -8.33 15.64
C VAL A 109 1.80 -8.04 16.10
N ALA A 110 2.41 -8.96 16.85
CA ALA A 110 3.80 -8.85 17.30
C ALA A 110 4.79 -8.74 16.13
N THR A 111 4.56 -9.49 15.05
CA THR A 111 5.41 -9.45 13.85
C THR A 111 5.30 -8.12 13.12
N PHE A 112 4.10 -7.59 12.91
CA PHE A 112 3.93 -6.25 12.34
C PHE A 112 4.56 -5.17 13.23
N HIS A 113 4.42 -5.30 14.55
CA HIS A 113 5.07 -4.38 15.48
C HIS A 113 6.60 -4.46 15.40
N HIS A 114 7.16 -5.66 15.31
CA HIS A 114 8.60 -5.87 15.14
C HIS A 114 9.14 -5.17 13.88
N GLU A 115 8.47 -5.36 12.73
CA GLU A 115 8.85 -4.69 11.48
C GLU A 115 8.78 -3.16 11.62
N ALA A 116 7.73 -2.64 12.26
CA ALA A 116 7.56 -1.19 12.47
C ALA A 116 8.70 -0.55 13.29
N ILE A 117 9.22 -1.26 14.31
CA ILE A 117 10.26 -0.70 15.19
C ILE A 117 11.69 -0.98 14.69
N THR A 118 11.91 -2.08 13.96
CA THR A 118 13.25 -2.44 13.47
C THR A 118 13.61 -1.74 12.17
N LYS A 119 12.62 -1.35 11.37
CA LYS A 119 12.80 -0.63 10.11
C LYS A 119 11.93 0.63 10.06
N PRO A 120 12.12 1.61 10.94
CA PRO A 120 11.22 2.77 11.07
C PRO A 120 11.17 3.66 9.81
N ASN A 121 12.19 3.56 8.94
CA ASN A 121 12.25 4.33 7.69
C ASN A 121 11.76 3.52 6.48
N ASP A 122 11.61 2.20 6.61
CA ASP A 122 11.07 1.36 5.54
C ASP A 122 9.61 1.04 5.87
N PRO A 123 8.67 1.44 5.02
CA PRO A 123 7.28 1.13 5.28
C PRO A 123 7.07 -0.38 5.21
N ILE A 124 6.21 -0.90 6.11
CA ILE A 124 5.81 -2.31 6.07
C ILE A 124 5.13 -2.56 4.73
N ARG A 125 5.63 -3.52 3.97
CA ARG A 125 5.03 -3.93 2.70
C ARG A 125 4.19 -5.17 2.93
N PHE A 126 2.91 -5.08 2.57
CA PHE A 126 1.96 -6.17 2.71
C PHE A 126 1.37 -6.53 1.35
N THR A 127 1.53 -7.79 0.94
CA THR A 127 0.87 -8.31 -0.26
C THR A 127 -0.44 -8.97 0.14
N ALA A 128 -1.55 -8.34 -0.22
CA ALA A 128 -2.87 -8.89 -0.04
C ALA A 128 -3.24 -9.76 -1.26
N ASP A 129 -2.86 -11.04 -1.21
CA ASP A 129 -3.30 -12.04 -2.19
C ASP A 129 -4.74 -12.45 -1.89
N LEU A 130 -5.68 -11.97 -2.72
CA LEU A 130 -7.11 -12.14 -2.48
C LEU A 130 -7.56 -13.61 -2.50
N ASP A 131 -6.97 -14.42 -3.39
CA ASP A 131 -7.29 -15.84 -3.48
C ASP A 131 -6.86 -16.56 -2.20
N THR A 132 -5.67 -16.25 -1.69
CA THR A 132 -5.13 -16.80 -0.43
C THR A 132 -5.94 -16.32 0.77
N ILE A 133 -6.21 -15.02 0.89
CA ILE A 133 -6.93 -14.45 2.03
C ILE A 133 -8.35 -14.99 2.11
N SER A 134 -9.03 -15.17 0.97
CA SER A 134 -10.38 -15.72 0.91
C SER A 134 -10.50 -17.13 1.50
N GLN A 135 -9.40 -17.88 1.55
CA GLN A 135 -9.32 -19.24 2.08
C GLN A 135 -8.92 -19.29 3.57
N LEU A 136 -8.46 -18.17 4.14
CA LEU A 136 -8.11 -18.09 5.56
C LEU A 136 -9.35 -18.20 6.46
N SER A 137 -9.15 -18.63 7.70
CA SER A 137 -10.21 -18.56 8.71
C SER A 137 -10.63 -17.11 8.98
N ILE A 138 -11.87 -16.92 9.43
CA ILE A 138 -12.42 -15.60 9.80
C ILE A 138 -11.51 -14.89 10.81
N ASP A 139 -10.96 -15.65 11.74
CA ASP A 139 -10.03 -15.19 12.77
C ASP A 139 -8.75 -14.59 12.15
N LYS A 140 -8.10 -15.32 11.23
CA LYS A 140 -6.91 -14.82 10.52
C LYS A 140 -7.24 -13.59 9.66
N GLN A 141 -8.35 -13.61 8.92
CA GLN A 141 -8.80 -12.45 8.13
C GLN A 141 -8.99 -11.21 9.03
N THR A 142 -9.63 -11.37 10.18
CA THR A 142 -9.91 -10.28 11.12
C THR A 142 -8.62 -9.63 11.63
N VAL A 143 -7.61 -10.43 11.93
CA VAL A 143 -6.33 -9.93 12.43
C VAL A 143 -5.53 -9.24 11.34
N LEU A 144 -5.61 -9.69 10.08
CA LEU A 144 -5.01 -8.98 8.95
C LEU A 144 -5.65 -7.61 8.74
N LEU A 145 -6.97 -7.50 8.87
CA LEU A 145 -7.67 -6.22 8.83
C LEU A 145 -7.26 -5.31 10.00
N PHE A 146 -7.08 -5.88 11.20
CA PHE A 146 -6.52 -5.14 12.35
C PHE A 146 -5.13 -4.60 12.02
N CYS A 147 -4.21 -5.44 11.52
CA CYS A 147 -2.85 -5.04 11.23
C CYS A 147 -2.78 -3.98 10.12
N THR A 148 -3.56 -4.16 9.05
CA THR A 148 -3.69 -3.20 7.94
C THR A 148 -4.14 -1.83 8.46
N ARG A 149 -5.12 -1.81 9.36
CA ARG A 149 -5.66 -0.59 9.94
C ARG A 149 -4.67 0.12 10.88
N VAL A 150 -3.94 -0.65 11.69
CA VAL A 150 -3.10 -0.12 12.77
C VAL A 150 -1.73 0.31 12.26
N PHE A 151 -1.11 -0.49 11.40
CA PHE A 151 0.27 -0.28 10.95
C PHE A 151 0.37 0.47 9.62
N ALA A 152 -0.74 0.68 8.92
CA ALA A 152 -0.80 1.44 7.66
C ALA A 152 0.26 1.01 6.62
N PRO A 153 0.37 -0.29 6.28
CA PRO A 153 1.40 -0.76 5.36
C PRO A 153 1.22 -0.20 3.94
N GLU A 154 2.29 -0.22 3.15
CA GLU A 154 2.16 -0.18 1.69
C GLU A 154 1.50 -1.49 1.23
N VAL A 155 0.35 -1.39 0.57
CA VAL A 155 -0.44 -2.57 0.20
C VAL A 155 -0.35 -2.85 -1.29
N SER A 156 0.10 -4.05 -1.62
CA SER A 156 -0.01 -4.62 -2.96
C SER A 156 -1.21 -5.55 -3.02
N ILE A 157 -2.25 -5.17 -3.75
CA ILE A 157 -3.45 -5.98 -3.98
C ILE A 157 -3.18 -6.94 -5.13
N PHE A 158 -3.10 -8.23 -4.84
CA PHE A 158 -2.83 -9.29 -5.81
C PHE A 158 -4.04 -10.20 -5.99
N GLY A 159 -4.36 -10.57 -7.23
CA GLY A 159 -5.42 -11.52 -7.54
C GLY A 159 -6.61 -10.91 -8.28
N ASN A 160 -7.35 -11.75 -9.01
CA ASN A 160 -8.43 -11.28 -9.88
C ASN A 160 -9.76 -11.19 -9.12
N PHE A 161 -10.35 -10.00 -9.05
CA PHE A 161 -11.68 -9.75 -8.47
C PHE A 161 -12.72 -9.34 -9.52
N VAL A 162 -12.36 -9.41 -10.81
CA VAL A 162 -13.18 -8.95 -11.93
C VAL A 162 -13.79 -10.12 -12.69
N THR A 163 -12.99 -11.15 -12.99
CA THR A 163 -13.44 -12.33 -13.73
C THR A 163 -12.92 -13.63 -13.09
N GLY A 164 -13.42 -14.78 -13.55
CA GLY A 164 -13.01 -16.10 -13.07
C GLY A 164 -13.89 -16.67 -11.96
N LEU A 165 -13.49 -17.82 -11.44
CA LEU A 165 -14.30 -18.61 -10.50
C LEU A 165 -14.42 -17.96 -9.11
N SER A 166 -13.33 -17.35 -8.62
CA SER A 166 -13.25 -16.77 -7.27
C SER A 166 -13.60 -15.28 -7.20
N HIS A 167 -13.94 -14.62 -8.31
CA HIS A 167 -14.04 -13.15 -8.38
C HIS A 167 -14.97 -12.54 -7.32
N LYS A 168 -16.10 -13.20 -7.01
CA LYS A 168 -17.06 -12.70 -6.01
C LYS A 168 -16.47 -12.73 -4.60
N ALA A 169 -15.80 -13.82 -4.23
CA ALA A 169 -15.15 -13.93 -2.93
C ALA A 169 -14.00 -12.91 -2.82
N ASN A 170 -13.19 -12.79 -3.88
CA ASN A 170 -12.09 -11.83 -3.95
C ASN A 170 -12.59 -10.38 -3.89
N LEU A 171 -13.73 -10.06 -4.50
CA LEU A 171 -14.32 -8.73 -4.43
C LEU A 171 -14.82 -8.39 -3.02
N GLU A 172 -15.48 -9.33 -2.34
CA GLU A 172 -15.90 -9.14 -0.94
C GLU A 172 -14.69 -8.97 -0.02
N GLU A 173 -13.60 -9.71 -0.25
CA GLU A 173 -12.38 -9.57 0.54
C GLU A 173 -11.69 -8.23 0.27
N LEU A 174 -11.57 -7.84 -1.00
CA LEU A 174 -11.06 -6.52 -1.38
C LEU A 174 -11.85 -5.41 -0.70
N LYS A 175 -13.18 -5.53 -0.65
CA LYS A 175 -14.04 -4.54 0.01
C LYS A 175 -13.71 -4.42 1.50
N LYS A 176 -13.55 -5.52 2.23
CA LYS A 176 -13.15 -5.50 3.65
C LYS A 176 -11.79 -4.84 3.84
N ILE A 177 -10.80 -5.21 3.01
CA ILE A 177 -9.46 -4.63 3.04
C ILE A 177 -9.54 -3.12 2.84
N VAL A 178 -10.22 -2.66 1.79
CA VAL A 178 -10.35 -1.24 1.47
C VAL A 178 -11.05 -0.44 2.57
N GLU A 179 -12.06 -1.02 3.22
CA GLU A 179 -12.73 -0.41 4.37
C GLU A 179 -11.82 -0.29 5.60
N ALA A 180 -10.89 -1.23 5.78
CA ALA A 180 -9.92 -1.23 6.87
C ALA A 180 -8.74 -0.26 6.65
N LEU A 181 -8.41 0.07 5.39
CA LEU A 181 -7.29 0.95 5.07
C LEU A 181 -7.44 2.34 5.73
N PRO A 182 -6.37 2.86 6.35
CA PRO A 182 -6.32 4.25 6.77
C PRO A 182 -6.32 5.18 5.55
N SER A 183 -6.72 6.43 5.77
CA SER A 183 -6.54 7.47 4.77
C SER A 183 -5.03 7.68 4.54
N SER A 184 -4.64 7.91 3.28
CA SER A 184 -3.25 8.11 2.86
C SER A 184 -2.38 6.84 2.81
N THR A 185 -2.94 5.71 2.37
CA THR A 185 -2.19 4.46 2.16
C THR A 185 -1.56 4.38 0.76
N SER A 186 -0.36 3.81 0.61
CA SER A 186 0.20 3.51 -0.71
C SER A 186 -0.42 2.21 -1.25
N LEU A 187 -0.99 2.26 -2.46
CA LEU A 187 -1.71 1.15 -3.08
C LEU A 187 -1.13 0.78 -4.43
N THR A 188 -0.83 -0.51 -4.61
CA THR A 188 -0.43 -1.08 -5.89
C THR A 188 -1.41 -2.18 -6.28
N TYR A 189 -1.95 -2.10 -7.50
CA TYR A 189 -2.78 -3.16 -8.07
C TYR A 189 -1.93 -4.04 -8.99
N VAL A 190 -1.84 -5.33 -8.68
CA VAL A 190 -1.06 -6.33 -9.42
C VAL A 190 -1.94 -7.47 -9.91
N LYS A 191 -1.93 -7.72 -11.22
CA LYS A 191 -2.67 -8.83 -11.88
C LYS A 191 -4.18 -8.85 -11.60
N ASN A 192 -4.84 -7.69 -11.57
CA ASN A 192 -6.27 -7.61 -11.20
C ASN A 192 -7.25 -7.39 -12.37
N GLU A 193 -6.84 -7.55 -13.64
CA GLU A 193 -7.70 -7.35 -14.82
C GLU A 193 -8.54 -6.06 -14.80
N LEU A 194 -7.97 -4.97 -14.25
CA LEU A 194 -8.70 -3.72 -13.97
C LEU A 194 -9.43 -3.16 -15.20
N GLY A 195 -8.90 -3.36 -16.40
CA GLY A 195 -9.52 -2.94 -17.67
C GLY A 195 -10.95 -3.49 -17.88
N HIS A 196 -11.28 -4.64 -17.28
CA HIS A 196 -12.56 -5.34 -17.46
C HIS A 196 -13.58 -5.11 -16.33
N MET A 197 -13.30 -4.21 -15.38
CA MET A 197 -14.19 -3.93 -14.25
C MET A 197 -15.61 -3.56 -14.70
N LYS A 198 -16.62 -4.12 -14.01
CA LYS A 198 -18.03 -3.69 -14.13
C LYS A 198 -18.35 -2.71 -13.00
N SER A 199 -19.59 -2.25 -12.94
CA SER A 199 -19.99 -1.18 -12.01
C SER A 199 -19.77 -1.52 -10.53
N LYS A 200 -19.88 -2.79 -10.12
CA LYS A 200 -19.68 -3.21 -8.73
C LYS A 200 -18.21 -3.19 -8.34
N GLU A 201 -17.35 -3.75 -9.19
CA GLU A 201 -15.90 -3.79 -8.98
C GLU A 201 -15.33 -2.37 -9.03
N MET A 202 -15.79 -1.56 -9.98
CA MET A 202 -15.43 -0.14 -10.09
C MET A 202 -15.79 0.64 -8.83
N ALA A 203 -16.95 0.38 -8.21
CA ALA A 203 -17.32 1.07 -6.97
C ALA A 203 -16.35 0.77 -5.82
N VAL A 204 -15.91 -0.48 -5.67
CA VAL A 204 -14.92 -0.87 -4.65
C VAL A 204 -13.54 -0.28 -4.96
N PHE A 205 -13.12 -0.32 -6.22
CA PHE A 205 -11.88 0.30 -6.69
C PHE A 205 -11.88 1.82 -6.42
N LEU A 206 -12.93 2.55 -6.79
CA LEU A 206 -13.03 3.99 -6.53
C LEU A 206 -13.09 4.32 -5.03
N ASN A 207 -13.50 3.39 -4.18
CA ASN A 207 -13.39 3.55 -2.74
C ASN A 207 -11.91 3.50 -2.30
N SER A 208 -11.11 2.60 -2.86
CA SER A 208 -9.67 2.51 -2.57
C SER A 208 -8.91 3.75 -3.05
N VAL A 209 -9.33 4.33 -4.18
CA VAL A 209 -8.78 5.62 -4.66
C VAL A 209 -8.91 6.72 -3.61
N ASN A 210 -9.99 6.76 -2.82
CA ASN A 210 -10.15 7.75 -1.73
C ASN A 210 -9.21 7.50 -0.54
N LYS A 211 -8.65 6.30 -0.43
CA LYS A 211 -7.69 5.92 0.63
C LYS A 211 -6.25 6.19 0.22
N ALA A 212 -5.98 6.30 -1.09
CA ALA A 212 -4.63 6.31 -1.62
C ALA A 212 -3.87 7.62 -1.34
N SER A 213 -2.61 7.54 -0.90
CA SER A 213 -1.62 8.63 -1.02
C SER A 213 -0.72 8.46 -2.23
N GLN A 214 -0.51 7.21 -2.63
CA GLN A 214 0.13 6.80 -3.86
C GLN A 214 -0.73 5.69 -4.49
N LEU A 215 -0.90 5.71 -5.80
CA LEU A 215 -1.67 4.71 -6.52
C LEU A 215 -0.92 4.22 -7.75
N VAL A 216 -0.68 2.91 -7.83
CA VAL A 216 0.00 2.27 -8.95
C VAL A 216 -0.96 1.35 -9.70
N LEU A 217 -1.27 1.70 -10.94
CA LEU A 217 -2.18 0.99 -11.85
C LEU A 217 -1.43 0.48 -13.10
N ASP A 218 -0.16 0.12 -12.93
CA ASP A 218 0.67 -0.27 -14.05
C ASP A 218 0.15 -1.54 -14.74
N ASN A 219 0.18 -1.58 -16.08
CA ASN A 219 -0.33 -2.69 -16.90
C ASN A 219 -1.84 -2.98 -16.73
N ALA A 220 -2.64 -1.99 -16.36
CA ALA A 220 -4.07 -2.15 -16.09
C ALA A 220 -5.01 -2.15 -17.33
N CYS A 221 -4.47 -2.05 -18.56
CA CYS A 221 -5.26 -1.98 -19.80
C CYS A 221 -6.46 -1.02 -19.73
N LEU A 222 -6.20 0.25 -19.37
CA LEU A 222 -7.24 1.26 -19.10
C LEU A 222 -7.98 1.75 -20.34
N GLU A 223 -7.51 1.39 -21.54
CA GLU A 223 -8.24 1.62 -22.79
C GLU A 223 -9.61 0.94 -22.82
N GLN A 224 -9.76 -0.14 -22.06
CA GLN A 224 -10.99 -0.93 -21.96
C GLN A 224 -12.05 -0.29 -21.05
N TRP A 225 -11.67 0.66 -20.19
CA TRP A 225 -12.64 1.39 -19.37
C TRP A 225 -13.61 2.19 -20.24
N SER A 226 -14.86 2.31 -19.81
CA SER A 226 -15.82 3.22 -20.43
C SER A 226 -15.43 4.69 -20.17
N GLU A 227 -16.06 5.60 -20.90
CA GLU A 227 -15.93 7.05 -20.68
C GLU A 227 -16.43 7.45 -19.27
N GLU A 228 -17.49 6.77 -18.80
CA GLU A 228 -18.05 6.94 -17.45
C GLU A 228 -17.05 6.51 -16.37
N HIS A 229 -16.38 5.37 -16.56
CA HIS A 229 -15.36 4.87 -15.63
C HIS A 229 -14.16 5.81 -15.55
N TRP A 230 -13.66 6.29 -16.69
CA TRP A 230 -12.60 7.31 -16.71
C TRP A 230 -13.03 8.59 -16.00
N SER A 231 -14.24 9.09 -16.29
CA SER A 231 -14.76 10.31 -15.65
C SER A 231 -14.90 10.15 -14.14
N ALA A 232 -15.41 9.00 -13.68
CA ALA A 232 -15.56 8.69 -12.26
C ALA A 232 -14.21 8.55 -11.55
N PHE A 233 -13.22 7.92 -12.19
CA PHE A 233 -11.85 7.82 -11.68
C PHE A 233 -11.21 9.20 -11.51
N VAL A 234 -11.24 10.05 -12.54
CA VAL A 234 -10.66 11.40 -12.46
C VAL A 234 -11.33 12.24 -11.39
N LYS A 235 -12.67 12.20 -11.31
CA LYS A 235 -13.43 12.86 -10.24
C LYS A 235 -13.00 12.39 -8.85
N LYS A 236 -12.68 11.11 -8.69
CA LYS A 236 -12.22 10.55 -7.42
C LYS A 236 -10.79 10.97 -7.08
N VAL A 237 -9.90 11.04 -8.06
CA VAL A 237 -8.53 11.59 -7.88
C VAL A 237 -8.59 13.06 -7.49
N GLU A 238 -9.45 13.85 -8.16
CA GLU A 238 -9.69 15.26 -7.84
C GLU A 238 -10.20 15.46 -6.40
N GLN A 239 -11.09 14.59 -5.94
CA GLN A 239 -11.65 14.63 -4.59
C GLN A 239 -10.72 14.10 -3.49
N ASN A 240 -9.58 13.51 -3.85
CA ASN A 240 -8.63 12.97 -2.89
C ASN A 240 -7.39 13.88 -2.76
N PRO A 241 -7.33 14.78 -1.77
CA PRO A 241 -6.19 15.67 -1.57
C PRO A 241 -4.92 14.95 -1.06
N SER A 242 -5.05 13.71 -0.56
CA SER A 242 -3.91 12.93 -0.08
C SER A 242 -3.17 12.23 -1.22
N LEU A 243 -3.80 12.00 -2.37
CA LEU A 243 -3.19 11.32 -3.51
C LEU A 243 -2.20 12.26 -4.19
N THR A 244 -0.91 11.99 -4.00
CA THR A 244 0.20 12.83 -4.48
C THR A 244 1.05 12.15 -5.54
N SER A 245 0.99 10.83 -5.68
CA SER A 245 1.65 10.08 -6.76
C SER A 245 0.68 9.12 -7.44
N LEU A 246 0.65 9.16 -8.77
CA LEU A 246 -0.16 8.26 -9.60
C LEU A 246 0.71 7.65 -10.70
N SER A 247 0.74 6.32 -10.77
CA SER A 247 1.43 5.58 -11.82
C SER A 247 0.44 4.89 -12.75
N LEU A 248 0.54 5.20 -14.03
CA LEU A 248 -0.27 4.68 -15.13
C LEU A 248 0.64 4.08 -16.22
N ASN A 249 1.75 3.44 -15.85
CA ASN A 249 2.70 2.94 -16.83
C ASN A 249 2.10 1.75 -17.59
N LYS A 250 2.37 1.65 -18.90
CA LYS A 250 1.91 0.52 -19.74
C LYS A 250 0.39 0.30 -19.66
N THR A 251 -0.41 1.37 -19.55
CA THR A 251 -1.88 1.29 -19.45
C THR A 251 -2.59 1.57 -20.77
N SER A 252 -1.85 1.53 -21.89
CA SER A 252 -2.32 1.84 -23.25
C SER A 252 -2.96 3.23 -23.38
N LEU A 253 -2.45 4.25 -22.67
CA LEU A 253 -3.03 5.60 -22.72
C LEU A 253 -3.09 6.18 -24.13
N ARG A 254 -2.19 5.80 -25.05
CA ARG A 254 -2.31 6.21 -26.46
C ARG A 254 -3.69 5.89 -27.03
N ALA A 255 -4.22 4.68 -26.77
CA ALA A 255 -5.54 4.30 -27.26
C ALA A 255 -6.66 5.10 -26.57
N CYS A 256 -6.48 5.42 -25.28
CA CYS A 256 -7.40 6.29 -24.55
C CYS A 256 -7.45 7.70 -25.16
N CYS A 257 -6.31 8.29 -25.52
CA CYS A 257 -6.23 9.63 -26.09
C CYS A 257 -6.91 9.76 -27.47
N LEU A 258 -7.12 8.64 -28.19
CA LEU A 258 -7.86 8.67 -29.47
C LEU A 258 -9.37 8.83 -29.27
N ASN A 259 -9.88 8.60 -28.07
CA ASN A 259 -11.26 8.91 -27.70
C ASN A 259 -11.30 10.32 -27.08
N PRO A 260 -12.09 11.26 -27.64
CA PRO A 260 -12.10 12.65 -27.14
C PRO A 260 -12.46 12.77 -25.65
N GLN A 261 -13.44 12.02 -25.15
CA GLN A 261 -13.87 12.13 -23.76
C GLN A 261 -12.84 11.58 -22.78
N LYS A 262 -12.23 10.43 -23.10
CA LYS A 262 -11.13 9.86 -22.32
C LYS A 262 -9.90 10.76 -22.36
N PHE A 263 -9.59 11.36 -23.52
CA PHE A 263 -8.49 12.30 -23.65
C PHE A 263 -8.68 13.51 -22.73
N GLN A 264 -9.88 14.08 -22.67
CA GLN A 264 -10.18 15.16 -21.73
C GLN A 264 -10.00 14.75 -20.27
N CYS A 265 -10.32 13.50 -19.91
CA CYS A 265 -10.04 12.97 -18.57
C CYS A 265 -8.52 12.93 -18.28
N ILE A 266 -7.71 12.52 -19.24
CA ILE A 266 -6.25 12.49 -19.11
C ILE A 266 -5.67 13.90 -18.97
N LEU A 267 -6.14 14.86 -19.77
CA LEU A 267 -5.72 16.26 -19.66
C LEU A 267 -6.08 16.84 -18.28
N LYS A 268 -7.29 16.52 -17.77
CA LYS A 268 -7.70 16.92 -16.41
C LYS A 268 -6.76 16.35 -15.35
N LEU A 269 -6.39 15.07 -15.43
CA LEU A 269 -5.44 14.47 -14.48
C LEU A 269 -4.10 15.20 -14.47
N ILE A 270 -3.58 15.56 -15.64
CA ILE A 270 -2.31 16.29 -15.78
C ILE A 270 -2.41 17.70 -15.16
N ALA A 271 -3.59 18.31 -15.13
CA ALA A 271 -3.81 19.63 -14.55
C ALA A 271 -4.04 19.64 -13.03
N LEU A 272 -4.10 18.47 -12.36
CA LEU A 272 -4.43 18.39 -10.94
C LEU A 272 -3.28 18.86 -10.03
N PRO A 273 -3.46 19.92 -9.22
CA PRO A 273 -2.37 20.55 -8.45
C PRO A 273 -1.93 19.74 -7.22
N GLN A 274 -2.75 18.81 -6.73
CA GLN A 274 -2.38 17.96 -5.60
C GLN A 274 -1.41 16.83 -5.99
N LEU A 275 -1.38 16.46 -7.28
CA LEU A 275 -0.44 15.46 -7.78
C LEU A 275 0.96 16.09 -7.86
N LYS A 276 1.92 15.46 -7.19
CA LYS A 276 3.35 15.81 -7.26
C LYS A 276 4.07 14.98 -8.31
N GLU A 277 3.59 13.75 -8.51
CA GLU A 277 4.16 12.80 -9.45
C GLU A 277 3.07 12.12 -10.27
N LEU A 278 3.28 12.06 -11.59
CA LEU A 278 2.44 11.33 -12.54
C LEU A 278 3.33 10.53 -13.50
N LEU A 279 3.30 9.20 -13.41
CA LEU A 279 4.11 8.32 -14.24
C LEU A 279 3.27 7.75 -15.39
N LEU A 280 3.64 8.07 -16.62
CA LEU A 280 2.94 7.68 -17.85
C LEU A 280 3.86 6.86 -18.78
N HIS A 281 4.86 6.19 -18.23
CA HIS A 281 5.88 5.48 -18.99
C HIS A 281 5.27 4.40 -19.88
N ASN A 282 5.94 4.14 -21.00
CA ASN A 282 5.60 3.01 -21.89
C ASN A 282 4.17 3.01 -22.43
N ASN A 283 3.53 4.18 -22.58
CA ASN A 283 2.20 4.30 -23.17
C ASN A 283 2.20 4.64 -24.67
N PHE A 284 3.38 4.73 -25.30
CA PHE A 284 3.56 5.10 -26.71
C PHE A 284 2.92 6.45 -27.10
N LEU A 285 2.86 7.40 -26.18
CA LEU A 285 2.24 8.72 -26.39
C LEU A 285 2.89 9.53 -27.52
N ALA A 286 4.18 9.29 -27.82
CA ALA A 286 4.86 9.88 -28.98
C ALA A 286 4.30 9.46 -30.35
N LYS A 287 3.46 8.41 -30.40
CA LYS A 287 2.79 7.93 -31.62
C LYS A 287 1.35 8.43 -31.75
N LEU A 288 0.98 9.49 -31.03
CA LEU A 288 -0.32 10.14 -31.20
C LEU A 288 -0.36 10.94 -32.51
N PRO A 289 -1.55 11.13 -33.11
CA PRO A 289 -1.74 12.14 -34.15
C PRO A 289 -1.23 13.51 -33.70
N THR A 290 -0.66 14.29 -34.63
CA THR A 290 0.01 15.57 -34.33
C THR A 290 -0.83 16.49 -33.46
N ASP A 291 -2.11 16.70 -33.80
CA ASP A 291 -2.99 17.62 -33.06
C ASP A 291 -3.23 17.19 -31.60
N LEU A 292 -3.33 15.88 -31.34
CA LEU A 292 -3.51 15.34 -30.00
C LEU A 292 -2.20 15.36 -29.21
N PHE A 293 -1.08 15.10 -29.89
CA PHE A 293 0.24 15.20 -29.29
C PHE A 293 0.55 16.64 -28.84
N GLU A 294 0.24 17.63 -29.68
CA GLU A 294 0.44 19.04 -29.34
C GLU A 294 -0.43 19.48 -28.15
N GLN A 295 -1.70 19.06 -28.10
CA GLN A 295 -2.57 19.32 -26.95
C GLN A 295 -2.03 18.69 -25.66
N LEU A 296 -1.59 17.43 -25.73
CA LEU A 296 -1.00 16.74 -24.58
C LEU A 296 0.30 17.41 -24.14
N ARG A 297 1.15 17.81 -25.07
CA ARG A 297 2.41 18.51 -24.81
C ARG A 297 2.16 19.84 -24.12
N GLN A 298 1.19 20.62 -24.60
CA GLN A 298 0.79 21.88 -23.98
C GLN A 298 0.30 21.67 -22.54
N ALA A 299 -0.60 20.69 -22.33
CA ALA A 299 -1.11 20.39 -21.00
C ALA A 299 0.00 19.96 -20.01
N ILE A 300 1.01 19.23 -20.49
CA ILE A 300 2.18 18.86 -19.68
C ILE A 300 3.05 20.08 -19.35
N GLN A 301 3.25 21.00 -20.29
CA GLN A 301 4.01 22.24 -20.07
C GLN A 301 3.34 23.18 -19.08
N GLU A 302 2.00 23.23 -19.09
CA GLU A 302 1.19 24.05 -18.18
C GLU A 302 0.87 23.34 -16.86
N SER A 303 1.29 22.07 -16.71
CA SER A 303 0.95 21.26 -15.55
C SER A 303 1.58 21.79 -14.26
N PRO A 304 0.83 21.79 -13.14
CA PRO A 304 1.39 22.08 -11.82
C PRO A 304 2.20 20.89 -11.23
N ILE A 305 2.19 19.73 -11.88
CA ILE A 305 2.80 18.49 -11.38
C ILE A 305 4.32 18.57 -11.54
N ALA A 306 5.04 18.48 -10.42
CA ALA A 306 6.50 18.63 -10.40
C ALA A 306 7.25 17.54 -11.19
N HIS A 307 6.72 16.31 -11.23
CA HIS A 307 7.35 15.21 -11.93
C HIS A 307 6.36 14.45 -12.83
N ILE A 308 6.50 14.58 -14.15
CA ILE A 308 5.77 13.78 -15.14
C ILE A 308 6.72 12.83 -15.87
N GLY A 309 6.53 11.53 -15.65
CA GLY A 309 7.36 10.48 -16.23
C GLY A 309 6.85 10.02 -17.61
N LEU A 310 7.56 10.34 -18.69
CA LEU A 310 7.13 9.98 -20.07
C LEU A 310 8.03 8.97 -20.80
N ARG A 311 9.11 8.51 -20.15
CA ARG A 311 10.09 7.59 -20.76
C ARG A 311 9.49 6.27 -21.26
N HIS A 312 10.11 5.70 -22.29
CA HIS A 312 10.06 4.27 -22.55
C HIS A 312 11.10 3.58 -21.65
N ILE A 313 10.68 2.71 -20.72
CA ILE A 313 11.55 1.94 -19.84
C ILE A 313 11.52 0.48 -20.30
N PRO A 314 12.63 -0.07 -20.84
CA PRO A 314 12.76 -1.49 -21.19
C PRO A 314 12.44 -2.40 -19.99
N HIS A 315 12.07 -3.65 -20.26
CA HIS A 315 11.45 -4.56 -19.27
C HIS A 315 12.29 -4.88 -18.01
N ASP A 316 13.57 -4.55 -17.98
CA ASP A 316 14.51 -5.03 -16.95
C ASP A 316 14.60 -4.16 -15.69
N HIS A 317 13.85 -3.05 -15.61
CA HIS A 317 13.85 -2.16 -14.44
C HIS A 317 12.48 -2.21 -13.74
N LYS A 318 12.21 -3.29 -13.01
CA LYS A 318 11.10 -3.34 -12.05
C LYS A 318 11.65 -2.98 -10.67
N GLY A 319 11.11 -1.94 -10.04
CA GLY A 319 11.18 -1.80 -8.58
C GLY A 319 11.85 -0.55 -8.01
N THR A 320 12.17 0.47 -8.80
CA THR A 320 12.66 1.74 -8.23
C THR A 320 12.00 2.92 -8.92
N VAL A 321 11.35 3.77 -8.12
CA VAL A 321 10.93 5.12 -8.52
C VAL A 321 12.16 5.81 -9.11
N SER A 322 12.16 5.98 -10.44
CA SER A 322 13.29 6.53 -11.16
C SER A 322 13.30 8.05 -10.99
N VAL A 323 14.24 8.56 -10.18
CA VAL A 323 14.46 9.97 -9.79
C VAL A 323 14.87 10.91 -10.95
N THR A 324 14.52 10.63 -12.20
CA THR A 324 14.94 11.47 -13.33
C THR A 324 13.91 11.52 -14.47
N GLY A 325 12.75 12.14 -14.26
CA GLY A 325 11.86 12.49 -15.38
C GLY A 325 12.57 13.36 -16.43
N MET A 326 12.57 12.93 -17.70
CA MET A 326 12.86 13.83 -18.83
C MET A 326 11.71 14.83 -18.89
N PHE A 327 11.90 15.97 -18.23
CA PHE A 327 11.28 17.30 -18.34
C PHE A 327 11.48 18.00 -16.99
N ALA A 328 12.70 17.94 -16.44
CA ALA A 328 13.09 18.86 -15.39
C ALA A 328 13.37 20.21 -16.07
N HIS A 329 12.57 21.23 -15.75
CA HIS A 329 12.87 22.60 -16.12
C HIS A 329 14.24 22.98 -15.53
N SER A 330 15.28 23.03 -16.36
CA SER A 330 16.51 23.73 -16.01
C SER A 330 16.18 25.23 -16.00
N SER A 331 16.01 25.80 -14.81
CA SER A 331 16.10 27.24 -14.66
C SER A 331 17.54 27.65 -14.99
N HIS A 332 17.71 28.30 -16.14
CA HIS A 332 18.96 28.92 -16.54
C HIS A 332 19.51 29.82 -15.42
N SER A 333 20.68 29.49 -14.91
CA SER A 333 21.60 30.48 -14.36
C SER A 333 22.74 30.68 -15.36
N LYS A 334 22.83 31.93 -15.80
CA LYS A 334 23.67 32.54 -16.84
C LYS A 334 25.07 31.96 -16.99
N GLU A 335 25.46 31.82 -18.26
CA GLU A 335 26.84 31.75 -18.72
C GLU A 335 27.68 32.93 -18.21
N HIS A 336 28.95 32.65 -17.89
CA HIS A 336 30.06 33.36 -18.53
C HIS A 336 31.25 32.39 -18.75
N PRO A 337 31.98 32.52 -19.88
CA PRO A 337 33.04 31.60 -20.31
C PRO A 337 34.46 32.12 -20.02
N ALA A 338 35.45 31.30 -20.42
CA ALA A 338 36.92 31.51 -20.50
C ALA A 338 37.72 30.87 -19.35
N ALA A 339 38.85 30.18 -19.55
CA ALA A 339 39.57 29.76 -20.74
C ALA A 339 40.63 28.71 -20.35
N SER A 340 41.00 27.87 -21.32
CA SER A 340 42.33 27.31 -21.61
C SER A 340 43.17 26.63 -20.54
N GLY A 341 43.57 25.38 -20.83
CA GLY A 341 44.71 24.72 -20.20
C GLY A 341 44.93 23.30 -20.71
N ASN A 342 45.58 23.19 -21.87
CA ASN A 342 46.13 21.95 -22.44
C ASN A 342 46.97 21.18 -21.42
N GLN A 343 46.93 19.83 -21.47
CA GLN A 343 48.13 19.00 -21.61
C GLN A 343 47.77 17.58 -22.09
N GLN A 344 48.53 17.16 -23.10
CA GLN A 344 48.56 15.86 -23.77
C GLN A 344 49.39 14.83 -22.99
N GLU A 345 49.40 13.60 -23.54
CA GLU A 345 50.27 12.43 -23.30
C GLU A 345 49.61 11.32 -22.45
N ALA A 346 49.63 10.03 -22.80
CA ALA A 346 49.94 9.23 -23.99
C ALA A 346 49.37 7.81 -23.73
N PRO A 347 49.14 6.96 -24.75
CA PRO A 347 48.54 5.63 -24.58
C PRO A 347 49.61 4.53 -24.44
N LEU A 348 49.37 3.53 -23.59
CA LEU A 348 50.18 2.29 -23.53
C LEU A 348 49.31 1.07 -23.86
N LYS A 349 49.89 0.26 -24.73
CA LYS A 349 49.36 -0.92 -25.45
C LYS A 349 49.19 -2.17 -24.57
N PRO A 350 48.49 -3.20 -25.09
CA PRO A 350 48.17 -4.43 -24.38
C PRO A 350 49.32 -5.44 -24.44
N THR A 351 49.30 -6.41 -23.52
CA THR A 351 50.06 -7.67 -23.64
C THR A 351 49.12 -8.83 -23.38
N ASP A 352 48.96 -9.66 -24.40
CA ASP A 352 48.45 -11.03 -24.37
C ASP A 352 49.47 -11.98 -23.72
N GLU A 353 48.97 -13.17 -23.37
CA GLU A 353 49.63 -14.46 -23.02
C GLU A 353 49.01 -15.00 -21.70
N HIS A 354 48.49 -16.23 -21.57
CA HIS A 354 48.68 -17.48 -22.31
C HIS A 354 47.66 -18.55 -21.80
N THR A 355 47.35 -19.52 -22.67
CA THR A 355 46.99 -20.94 -22.40
C THR A 355 45.73 -21.25 -21.53
N ALA A 356 44.57 -21.57 -22.11
CA ALA A 356 44.09 -22.91 -22.57
C ALA A 356 43.78 -23.94 -21.45
N ILE A 357 42.55 -24.50 -21.47
CA ILE A 357 42.24 -25.95 -21.68
C ILE A 357 40.73 -26.24 -21.46
N ALA A 358 40.15 -26.88 -22.49
CA ALA A 358 39.04 -27.85 -22.61
C ALA A 358 37.79 -27.77 -21.71
N GLU A 359 36.57 -27.64 -22.24
CA GLU A 359 35.73 -28.58 -23.02
C GLU A 359 35.06 -29.74 -22.25
N LYS A 360 33.73 -29.83 -22.43
CA LYS A 360 32.81 -30.99 -22.37
C LYS A 360 32.29 -31.49 -20.99
N VAL A 361 31.04 -31.93 -20.76
CA VAL A 361 29.78 -32.14 -21.54
C VAL A 361 28.68 -32.69 -20.57
N CYS A 362 27.41 -32.68 -21.01
CA CYS A 362 26.22 -33.44 -20.53
C CYS A 362 25.54 -32.94 -19.24
N ARG A 363 24.29 -32.46 -19.20
CA ARG A 363 22.99 -32.93 -19.78
C ARG A 363 22.71 -34.43 -19.53
N LEU A 364 21.95 -34.67 -18.47
CA LEU A 364 20.83 -35.60 -18.41
C LEU A 364 19.59 -34.80 -18.00
#